data_AF-A0A423JUT0-F1
#
_entry.id   AF-A0A423JUT0-F1
#
_cell.length_a   1.000
_cell.length_b   1.000
_cell.length_c   1.000
_cell.angle_alpha   90.00
_cell.angle_beta   90.00
_cell.angle_gamma   90.00
#
_symmetry.space_group_name_H-M   'P 1'
#
loop_
_entity.id
_entity.type
_entity.pdbx_description
1 polymer ?
#
loop_
_entity_poly.entity_id
_entity_poly.type
_entity_poly.pdbx_seq_one_letter_code
_entity_poly.pdbx_strand_id
1 'polypeptide(L)'
;MDKTDIAKARGIGLATVIEGFGGLPDPADPKNNWKTHAGRITVTDEKFYNHDADKGGGGAIDLAMHLGGFGFKDAVAWLGGTHGRDAAVQTYQAEAKHQATRILDTTEKPKLEIPEQDPRKLPKVKAYLTNTRGIPEQIVDIAIEKGRLWADKYGNAVFALRDLEGNMSGAELRGTYSKPFHGIRGDRGLYFTGKAASKVAVFVESSIEAMSYQALKDNALVIGTAGSTRDILQSAAKHLEGQGYKIVDGFNADKAGDRLGDRLKQAVTQEVERVRPTAGKDWNIELKAVRAAEKAKIQDKPAMDVER
;
A
#
# COMPACT_ATOMS: atom_id res chain seq x y z
N MET A 1 -13.59 -7.98 38.61
CA MET A 1 -14.29 -6.85 37.97
C MET A 1 -15.66 -6.77 38.58
N ASP A 2 -15.91 -5.71 39.32
CA ASP A 2 -17.15 -5.54 40.07
C ASP A 2 -18.31 -5.16 39.12
N LYS A 3 -19.55 -5.55 39.44
CA LYS A 3 -20.73 -5.20 38.61
C LYS A 3 -20.90 -3.68 38.47
N THR A 4 -20.36 -2.95 39.44
CA THR A 4 -20.28 -1.49 39.52
C THR A 4 -19.36 -0.89 38.44
N ASP A 5 -18.34 -1.61 37.98
CA ASP A 5 -17.43 -1.18 36.90
C ASP A 5 -18.04 -1.40 35.51
N ILE A 6 -18.90 -2.42 35.37
CA ILE A 6 -19.60 -2.75 34.11
C ILE A 6 -20.74 -1.75 33.85
N ALA A 7 -21.41 -1.26 34.90
CA ALA A 7 -22.44 -0.23 34.78
C ALA A 7 -21.86 1.15 34.43
N LYS A 8 -20.64 1.46 34.87
CA LYS A 8 -19.91 2.69 34.54
C LYS A 8 -19.37 2.74 33.11
N ALA A 9 -19.48 1.67 32.33
CA ALA A 9 -18.93 1.57 30.98
C ALA A 9 -19.98 1.74 29.86
N ARG A 10 -21.23 2.07 30.20
CA ARG A 10 -22.31 2.21 29.22
C ARG A 10 -22.59 3.70 29.01
N GLY A 11 -22.53 4.14 27.75
CA GLY A 11 -23.00 5.46 27.34
C GLY A 11 -24.48 5.68 27.69
N ILE A 12 -24.96 6.90 27.50
CA ILE A 12 -26.33 7.29 27.84
C ILE A 12 -27.30 6.56 26.91
N GLY A 13 -28.25 5.82 27.49
CA GLY A 13 -29.27 5.09 26.73
C GLY A 13 -30.36 6.03 26.19
N LEU A 14 -31.00 5.64 25.08
CA LEU A 14 -32.02 6.46 24.42
C LEU A 14 -33.24 6.75 25.31
N ALA A 15 -33.70 5.77 26.09
CA ALA A 15 -34.77 5.97 27.06
C ALA A 15 -34.42 7.06 28.09
N THR A 16 -33.18 7.03 28.62
CA THR A 16 -32.68 8.02 29.57
C THR A 16 -32.65 9.43 28.97
N VAL A 17 -32.30 9.56 27.69
CA VAL A 17 -32.38 10.85 26.98
C VAL A 17 -33.83 11.33 26.88
N ILE A 18 -34.75 10.46 26.48
CA ILE A 18 -36.18 10.79 26.35
C ILE A 18 -36.77 11.27 27.69
N GLU A 19 -36.48 10.55 28.76
CA GLU A 19 -36.87 10.90 30.13
C GLU A 19 -36.26 12.25 30.56
N GLY A 20 -35.01 12.53 30.19
CA GLY A 20 -34.34 13.82 30.44
C GLY A 20 -35.03 15.01 29.77
N PHE A 21 -35.73 14.78 28.65
CA PHE A 21 -36.59 15.78 27.99
C PHE A 21 -38.05 15.75 28.46
N GLY A 22 -38.39 14.94 29.47
CA GLY A 22 -39.75 14.81 30.01
C GLY A 22 -40.68 13.93 29.17
N GLY A 23 -40.13 13.10 28.29
CA GLY A 23 -40.90 12.13 27.53
C GLY A 23 -41.44 11.01 28.42
N LEU A 24 -42.61 10.48 28.04
CA LEU A 24 -43.32 9.45 28.78
C LEU A 24 -43.49 8.18 27.93
N PRO A 25 -43.38 6.98 28.52
CA PRO A 25 -43.63 5.74 27.79
C PRO A 25 -45.08 5.68 27.31
N ASP A 26 -45.31 5.13 26.12
CA ASP A 26 -46.66 4.86 25.63
C ASP A 26 -47.25 3.65 26.37
N PRO A 27 -48.44 3.75 27.00
CA PRO A 27 -49.04 2.62 27.70
C PRO A 27 -49.25 1.36 26.85
N ALA A 28 -49.38 1.49 25.52
CA ALA A 28 -49.58 0.35 24.61
C ALA A 28 -48.29 -0.43 24.33
N ASP A 29 -47.13 0.23 24.35
CA ASP A 29 -45.81 -0.40 24.26
C ASP A 29 -44.79 0.45 25.03
N PRO A 30 -44.77 0.32 26.37
CA PRO A 30 -43.96 1.18 27.23
C PRO A 30 -42.46 0.87 27.10
N LYS A 31 -42.09 -0.18 26.39
CA LYS A 31 -40.70 -0.57 26.18
C LYS A 31 -40.08 0.17 25.00
N ASN A 32 -40.81 0.28 23.89
CA ASN A 32 -40.25 0.82 22.65
C ASN A 32 -40.85 2.18 22.26
N ASN A 33 -42.07 2.49 22.66
CA ASN A 33 -42.77 3.68 22.20
C ASN A 33 -42.88 4.74 23.29
N TRP A 34 -42.66 5.99 22.89
CA TRP A 34 -42.55 7.14 23.77
C TRP A 34 -43.31 8.34 23.21
N LYS A 35 -43.94 9.11 24.08
CA LYS A 35 -44.58 10.39 23.79
C LYS A 35 -43.67 11.50 24.28
N THR A 36 -43.27 12.40 23.37
CA THR A 36 -42.39 13.53 23.67
C THR A 36 -43.02 14.83 23.17
N HIS A 37 -42.48 15.99 23.60
CA HIS A 37 -42.89 17.28 23.05
C HIS A 37 -42.59 17.44 21.55
N ALA A 38 -41.64 16.66 21.03
CA ALA A 38 -41.26 16.66 19.62
C ALA A 38 -42.02 15.60 18.78
N GLY A 39 -42.97 14.86 19.37
CA GLY A 39 -43.77 13.83 18.70
C GLY A 39 -43.56 12.42 19.26
N ARG A 40 -44.20 11.44 18.60
CA ARG A 40 -44.14 10.01 18.94
C ARG A 40 -42.83 9.39 18.48
N ILE A 41 -42.07 8.84 19.42
CA ILE A 41 -40.77 8.22 19.18
C ILE A 41 -40.82 6.71 19.44
N THR A 42 -40.39 5.91 18.48
CA THR A 42 -40.07 4.50 18.69
C THR A 42 -38.56 4.34 18.84
N VAL A 43 -38.12 3.64 19.87
CA VAL A 43 -36.74 3.24 20.10
C VAL A 43 -36.59 1.76 19.78
N THR A 44 -35.56 1.41 19.03
CA THR A 44 -35.19 0.01 18.75
C THR A 44 -33.66 -0.08 18.80
N ASP A 45 -33.16 -0.87 19.75
CA ASP A 45 -31.74 -0.95 20.09
C ASP A 45 -31.14 0.45 20.35
N GLU A 46 -30.18 0.86 19.53
CA GLU A 46 -29.51 2.17 19.62
C GLU A 46 -30.08 3.19 18.62
N LYS A 47 -31.25 2.93 18.03
CA LYS A 47 -31.89 3.81 17.05
C LYS A 47 -33.22 4.32 17.55
N PHE A 48 -33.61 5.49 17.03
CA PHE A 48 -34.95 6.02 17.22
C PHE A 48 -35.57 6.44 15.90
N TYR A 49 -36.90 6.45 15.88
CA TYR A 49 -37.71 7.00 14.80
C TYR A 49 -38.81 7.87 15.37
N ASN A 50 -38.89 9.13 14.94
CA ASN A 50 -39.99 10.02 15.24
C ASN A 50 -41.02 9.95 14.10
N HIS A 51 -42.20 9.39 14.40
CA HIS A 51 -43.27 9.16 13.44
C HIS A 51 -43.97 10.43 12.98
N ASP A 52 -43.98 11.46 13.82
CA ASP A 52 -44.69 12.71 13.52
C ASP A 52 -43.82 13.66 12.69
N ALA A 53 -42.49 13.54 12.81
CA ALA A 53 -41.52 14.32 12.04
C ALA A 53 -40.90 13.56 10.86
N ASP A 54 -41.29 12.30 10.65
CA ASP A 54 -40.71 11.37 9.65
C ASP A 54 -39.17 11.35 9.68
N LYS A 55 -38.60 11.30 10.89
CA LYS A 55 -37.16 11.47 11.10
C LYS A 55 -36.59 10.43 12.05
N GLY A 56 -35.54 9.74 11.61
CA GLY A 56 -34.78 8.78 12.42
C GLY A 56 -33.37 9.25 12.72
N GLY A 57 -32.76 8.65 13.74
CA GLY A 57 -31.38 8.89 14.15
C GLY A 57 -30.82 7.75 14.98
N GLY A 58 -29.52 7.80 15.28
CA GLY A 58 -28.80 6.77 16.02
C GLY A 58 -28.08 7.35 17.24
N GLY A 59 -28.27 6.75 18.40
CA GLY A 59 -27.55 7.13 19.60
C GLY A 59 -28.09 8.37 20.32
N ALA A 60 -27.60 8.56 21.54
CA ALA A 60 -28.11 9.58 22.46
C ALA A 60 -27.83 11.02 22.01
N ILE A 61 -26.75 11.25 21.25
CA ILE A 61 -26.43 12.59 20.74
C ILE A 61 -27.42 13.01 19.66
N ASP A 62 -27.70 12.16 18.67
CA ASP A 62 -28.71 12.42 17.64
C ASP A 62 -30.09 12.66 18.25
N LEU A 63 -30.44 11.87 19.27
CA LEU A 63 -31.73 12.01 19.95
C LEU A 63 -31.83 13.32 20.74
N ALA A 64 -30.76 13.73 21.43
CA ALA A 64 -30.72 15.02 22.11
C ALA A 64 -30.74 16.20 21.13
N MET A 65 -30.07 16.08 19.97
CA MET A 65 -30.19 17.06 18.89
C MET A 65 -31.62 17.16 18.37
N HIS A 66 -32.28 16.01 18.17
CA HIS A 66 -33.66 15.96 17.68
C HIS A 66 -34.67 16.54 18.66
N LEU A 67 -34.63 16.11 19.92
CA LEU A 67 -35.56 16.56 20.96
C LEU A 67 -35.30 18.01 21.41
N GLY A 68 -34.03 18.41 21.51
CA GLY A 68 -33.66 19.75 21.95
C GLY A 68 -33.61 20.81 20.85
N GLY A 69 -33.68 20.41 19.58
CA GLY A 69 -33.39 21.31 18.45
C GLY A 69 -31.94 21.82 18.47
N PHE A 70 -31.03 21.06 19.08
CA PHE A 70 -29.66 21.48 19.36
C PHE A 70 -28.73 21.25 18.18
N GLY A 71 -27.70 22.09 18.09
CA GLY A 71 -26.47 21.72 17.38
C GLY A 71 -25.70 20.65 18.16
N PHE A 72 -24.79 19.94 17.48
CA PHE A 72 -24.03 18.83 18.06
C PHE A 72 -23.35 19.15 19.39
N LYS A 73 -22.68 20.32 19.49
CA LYS A 73 -21.97 20.74 20.71
C LYS A 73 -22.94 20.94 21.88
N ASP A 74 -24.08 21.55 21.61
CA ASP A 74 -25.09 21.84 22.64
C ASP A 74 -25.78 20.55 23.10
N ALA A 75 -25.99 19.58 22.21
CA ALA A 75 -26.48 18.26 22.57
C ALA A 75 -25.51 17.50 23.49
N VAL A 76 -24.20 17.51 23.19
CA VAL A 76 -23.19 16.89 24.07
C VAL A 76 -23.10 17.61 25.42
N ALA A 77 -23.17 18.95 25.42
CA ALA A 77 -23.17 19.73 26.66
C ALA A 77 -24.42 19.46 27.51
N TRP A 78 -25.60 19.37 26.89
CA TRP A 78 -26.85 19.02 27.54
C TRP A 78 -26.78 17.61 28.15
N LEU A 79 -26.31 16.62 27.39
CA LEU A 79 -26.12 15.26 27.90
C LEU A 79 -25.19 15.23 29.12
N GLY A 80 -24.12 16.02 29.11
CA GLY A 80 -23.18 16.12 30.22
C GLY A 80 -23.77 16.83 31.45
N GLY A 81 -24.58 17.88 31.24
CA GLY A 81 -25.26 18.61 32.29
C GLY A 81 -26.39 17.80 32.94
N THR A 82 -27.14 17.05 32.14
CA THR A 82 -28.34 16.32 32.59
C THR A 82 -28.01 14.91 33.11
N HIS A 83 -27.07 14.20 32.49
CA HIS A 83 -26.80 12.78 32.78
C HIS A 83 -25.36 12.53 33.27
N GLY A 84 -24.59 13.60 33.49
CA GLY A 84 -23.24 13.52 34.03
C GLY A 84 -22.16 13.52 32.95
N ARG A 85 -21.05 14.20 33.27
CA ARG A 85 -19.92 14.42 32.36
C ARG A 85 -19.32 13.13 31.81
N ASP A 86 -19.08 12.15 32.67
CA ASP A 86 -18.40 10.90 32.28
C ASP A 86 -19.25 10.08 31.30
N ALA A 87 -20.57 10.00 31.53
CA ALA A 87 -21.50 9.31 30.65
C ALA A 87 -21.59 10.00 29.28
N ALA A 88 -21.60 11.33 29.24
CA ALA A 88 -21.58 12.09 27.99
C ALA A 88 -20.27 11.89 27.21
N VAL A 89 -19.11 11.86 27.89
CA VAL A 89 -17.82 11.58 27.26
C VAL A 89 -17.80 10.18 26.64
N GLN A 90 -18.29 9.16 27.35
CA GLN A 90 -18.36 7.80 26.82
C GLN A 90 -19.30 7.69 25.62
N THR A 91 -20.45 8.36 25.67
CA THR A 91 -21.40 8.42 24.55
C THR A 91 -20.76 9.03 23.31
N TYR A 92 -20.04 10.13 23.46
CA TYR A 92 -19.29 10.76 22.37
C TYR A 92 -18.21 9.83 21.80
N GLN A 93 -17.46 9.12 22.65
CA GLN A 93 -16.44 8.18 22.20
C GLN A 93 -17.01 7.00 21.41
N ALA A 94 -18.15 6.47 21.84
CA ALA A 94 -18.85 5.39 21.13
C ALA A 94 -19.28 5.87 19.73
N GLU A 95 -19.95 7.02 19.65
CA GLU A 95 -20.38 7.62 18.38
C GLU A 95 -19.20 7.92 17.45
N ALA A 96 -18.13 8.54 17.98
CA ALA A 96 -16.92 8.82 17.22
C ALA A 96 -16.27 7.55 16.66
N LYS A 97 -16.28 6.45 17.42
CA LYS A 97 -15.79 5.14 16.96
C LYS A 97 -16.65 4.60 15.82
N HIS A 98 -17.98 4.64 15.95
CA HIS A 98 -18.88 4.19 14.88
C HIS A 98 -18.69 5.00 13.60
N GLN A 99 -18.55 6.31 13.71
CA GLN A 99 -18.26 7.19 12.57
C GLN A 99 -16.91 6.86 11.93
N ALA A 100 -15.86 6.68 12.73
CA ALA A 100 -14.54 6.30 12.24
C ALA A 100 -14.55 4.95 11.51
N THR A 101 -15.22 3.93 12.07
CA THR A 101 -15.37 2.62 11.42
C THR A 101 -16.12 2.75 10.10
N ARG A 102 -17.23 3.49 10.06
CA ARG A 102 -17.96 3.74 8.81
C ARG A 102 -17.08 4.40 7.75
N ILE A 103 -16.28 5.40 8.13
CA ILE A 103 -15.34 6.04 7.22
C ILE A 103 -14.34 5.03 6.68
N LEU A 104 -13.76 4.19 7.54
CA LEU A 104 -12.81 3.16 7.12
C LEU A 104 -13.42 2.10 6.20
N ASP A 105 -14.69 1.76 6.40
CA ASP A 105 -15.40 0.75 5.59
C ASP A 105 -15.91 1.30 4.25
N THR A 106 -16.18 2.60 4.17
CA THR A 106 -16.84 3.22 3.00
C THR A 106 -15.94 4.14 2.18
N THR A 107 -14.82 4.59 2.74
CA THR A 107 -13.90 5.51 2.07
C THR A 107 -12.72 4.74 1.49
N GLU A 108 -12.56 4.78 0.18
CA GLU A 108 -11.37 4.21 -0.46
C GLU A 108 -10.10 4.90 0.05
N LYS A 109 -9.06 4.10 0.27
CA LYS A 109 -7.75 4.61 0.69
C LYS A 109 -7.21 5.55 -0.39
N PRO A 110 -6.83 6.80 -0.05
CA PRO A 110 -6.21 7.70 -1.01
C PRO A 110 -4.91 7.09 -1.54
N LYS A 111 -4.78 7.01 -2.87
CA LYS A 111 -3.56 6.53 -3.54
C LYS A 111 -2.58 7.68 -3.69
N LEU A 112 -1.33 7.47 -3.29
CA LEU A 112 -0.26 8.42 -3.59
C LEU A 112 0.05 8.34 -5.08
N GLU A 113 -0.06 9.48 -5.76
CA GLU A 113 0.13 9.56 -7.21
C GLU A 113 1.54 9.15 -7.65
N ILE A 114 1.61 8.63 -8.88
CA ILE A 114 2.88 8.33 -9.56
C ILE A 114 3.58 9.68 -9.84
N PRO A 115 4.84 9.87 -9.41
CA PRO A 115 5.50 11.16 -9.57
C PRO A 115 5.71 11.52 -11.04
N GLU A 116 5.44 12.78 -11.39
CA GLU A 116 5.74 13.32 -12.71
C GLU A 116 7.24 13.34 -13.03
N GLN A 117 7.55 13.41 -14.32
CA GLN A 117 8.91 13.51 -14.81
C GLN A 117 9.48 14.91 -14.58
N ASP A 118 10.71 14.99 -14.08
CA ASP A 118 11.52 16.20 -14.01
C ASP A 118 12.84 16.00 -14.78
N PRO A 119 12.90 16.42 -16.06
CA PRO A 119 14.10 16.27 -16.89
C PRO A 119 15.35 16.91 -16.27
N ARG A 120 15.21 17.94 -15.43
CA ARG A 120 16.35 18.61 -14.77
C ARG A 120 17.07 17.70 -13.79
N LYS A 121 16.39 16.67 -13.28
CA LYS A 121 16.96 15.69 -12.34
C LYS A 121 17.48 14.44 -13.03
N LEU A 122 17.18 14.23 -14.32
CA LEU A 122 17.56 13.04 -15.07
C LEU A 122 19.08 12.78 -15.11
N PRO A 123 19.96 13.77 -15.31
CA PRO A 123 21.42 13.53 -15.30
C PRO A 123 21.91 12.92 -13.98
N LYS A 124 21.33 13.33 -12.85
CA LYS A 124 21.67 12.77 -11.53
C LYS A 124 21.22 11.32 -11.41
N VAL A 125 20.01 10.99 -11.86
CA VAL A 125 19.49 9.63 -11.86
C VAL A 125 20.33 8.73 -12.77
N LYS A 126 20.68 9.18 -13.98
CA LYS A 126 21.61 8.47 -14.87
C LYS A 126 22.93 8.20 -14.15
N ALA A 127 23.59 9.24 -13.62
CA ALA A 127 24.86 9.11 -12.91
C ALA A 127 24.78 8.15 -11.71
N TYR A 128 23.68 8.15 -10.96
CA TYR A 128 23.48 7.20 -9.87
C TYR A 128 23.41 5.76 -10.38
N LEU A 129 22.60 5.48 -11.41
CA LEU A 129 22.43 4.12 -11.92
C LEU A 129 23.71 3.60 -12.61
N THR A 130 24.42 4.46 -13.33
CA THR A 130 25.65 4.08 -14.04
C THR A 130 26.85 4.02 -13.12
N ASN A 131 27.14 5.11 -12.39
CA ASN A 131 28.38 5.22 -11.62
C ASN A 131 28.28 4.54 -10.25
N THR A 132 27.15 4.68 -9.57
CA THR A 132 26.97 4.10 -8.21
C THR A 132 26.49 2.66 -8.25
N ARG A 133 25.54 2.35 -9.15
CA ARG A 133 24.95 1.01 -9.29
C ARG A 133 25.58 0.17 -10.39
N GLY A 134 26.46 0.74 -11.23
CA GLY A 134 27.23 -0.04 -12.21
C GLY A 134 26.41 -0.53 -13.41
N ILE A 135 25.16 -0.07 -13.59
CA ILE A 135 24.32 -0.48 -14.71
C ILE A 135 24.87 0.16 -16.00
N PRO A 136 25.07 -0.59 -17.09
CA PRO A 136 25.49 -0.03 -18.37
C PRO A 136 24.58 1.11 -18.84
N GLU A 137 25.17 2.18 -19.37
CA GLU A 137 24.44 3.37 -19.81
C GLU A 137 23.37 3.03 -20.85
N GLN A 138 23.67 2.16 -21.80
CA GLN A 138 22.71 1.69 -22.81
C GLN A 138 21.44 1.06 -22.19
N ILE A 139 21.56 0.33 -21.08
CA ILE A 139 20.39 -0.26 -20.40
C ILE A 139 19.56 0.84 -19.72
N VAL A 140 20.22 1.84 -19.13
CA VAL A 140 19.57 2.99 -18.51
C VAL A 140 18.83 3.83 -19.56
N ASP A 141 19.47 4.11 -20.69
CA ASP A 141 18.90 4.92 -21.78
C ASP A 141 17.70 4.25 -22.43
N ILE A 142 17.79 2.95 -22.75
CA ILE A 142 16.65 2.19 -23.27
C ILE A 142 15.48 2.20 -22.28
N ALA A 143 15.75 2.12 -20.97
CA ALA A 143 14.69 2.18 -19.97
C ALA A 143 14.01 3.56 -19.91
N ILE A 144 14.78 4.65 -20.07
CA ILE A 144 14.25 6.01 -20.14
C ILE A 144 13.43 6.21 -21.42
N GLU A 145 13.98 5.86 -22.58
CA GLU A 145 13.33 5.97 -23.89
C GLU A 145 11.99 5.22 -23.93
N LYS A 146 11.92 4.04 -23.30
CA LYS A 146 10.69 3.24 -23.22
C LYS A 146 9.71 3.69 -22.14
N GLY A 147 9.97 4.82 -21.46
CA GLY A 147 9.15 5.31 -20.35
C GLY A 147 9.06 4.32 -19.18
N ARG A 148 10.12 3.53 -18.96
CA ARG A 148 10.23 2.58 -17.84
C ARG A 148 11.00 3.16 -16.67
N LEU A 149 11.77 4.22 -16.90
CA LEU A 149 12.59 4.89 -15.91
C LEU A 149 12.55 6.40 -16.13
N TRP A 150 12.37 7.18 -15.08
CA TRP A 150 12.54 8.63 -15.13
C TRP A 150 13.04 9.19 -13.79
N ALA A 151 13.27 10.49 -13.75
CA ALA A 151 13.58 11.22 -12.53
C ALA A 151 12.37 12.06 -12.08
N ASP A 152 12.05 12.06 -10.78
CA ASP A 152 11.06 13.00 -10.24
C ASP A 152 11.70 14.30 -9.76
N LYS A 153 10.87 15.25 -9.30
CA LYS A 153 11.32 16.55 -8.76
C LYS A 153 12.29 16.45 -7.58
N TYR A 154 12.28 15.34 -6.85
CA TYR A 154 13.19 15.09 -5.73
C TYR A 154 14.49 14.41 -6.17
N GLY A 155 14.61 14.02 -7.44
CA GLY A 155 15.75 13.29 -7.98
C GLY A 155 15.76 11.82 -7.57
N ASN A 156 14.60 11.21 -7.32
CA ASN A 156 14.47 9.76 -7.22
C ASN A 156 14.57 9.13 -8.61
N ALA A 157 15.19 7.97 -8.71
CA ALA A 157 15.01 7.07 -9.84
C ALA A 157 13.62 6.42 -9.69
N VAL A 158 12.73 6.68 -10.63
CA VAL A 158 11.35 6.21 -10.62
C VAL A 158 11.18 5.15 -11.72
N PHE A 159 10.84 3.93 -11.33
CA PHE A 159 10.70 2.79 -12.23
C PHE A 159 9.22 2.46 -12.44
N ALA A 160 8.76 2.41 -13.69
CA ALA A 160 7.37 2.09 -14.04
C ALA A 160 7.04 0.65 -13.64
N LEU A 161 6.08 0.49 -12.73
CA LEU A 161 5.48 -0.81 -12.44
C LEU A 161 4.25 -0.98 -13.32
N ARG A 162 4.11 -2.17 -13.91
CA ARG A 162 3.04 -2.50 -14.84
C ARG A 162 2.25 -3.72 -14.38
N ASP A 163 0.99 -3.77 -14.79
CA ASP A 163 0.15 -4.96 -14.72
C ASP A 163 0.55 -5.96 -15.82
N LEU A 164 -0.19 -7.07 -15.94
CA LEU A 164 0.10 -8.13 -16.92
C LEU A 164 -0.34 -7.76 -18.33
N GLU A 165 -1.29 -6.83 -18.44
CA GLU A 165 -1.77 -6.21 -19.66
C GLU A 165 -0.77 -5.18 -20.21
N GLY A 166 0.22 -4.80 -19.40
CA GLY A 166 1.29 -3.88 -19.74
C GLY A 166 0.97 -2.42 -19.45
N ASN A 167 -0.16 -2.11 -18.81
CA ASN A 167 -0.51 -0.75 -18.37
C ASN A 167 0.29 -0.38 -17.14
N MET A 168 0.60 0.91 -16.99
CA MET A 168 1.29 1.40 -15.79
C MET A 168 0.34 1.37 -14.59
N SER A 169 0.64 0.56 -13.60
CA SER A 169 -0.13 0.45 -12.36
C SER A 169 0.47 1.30 -11.24
N GLY A 170 1.78 1.48 -11.22
CA GLY A 170 2.48 2.19 -10.16
C GLY A 170 3.93 2.50 -10.47
N ALA A 171 4.69 2.83 -9.43
CA ALA A 171 6.11 3.07 -9.55
C ALA A 171 6.91 2.64 -8.31
N GLU A 172 8.10 2.08 -8.55
CA GLU A 172 9.15 1.90 -7.53
C GLU A 172 10.05 3.15 -7.51
N LEU A 173 10.27 3.74 -6.33
CA LEU A 173 11.12 4.91 -6.15
C LEU A 173 12.40 4.51 -5.41
N ARG A 174 13.53 5.02 -5.92
CA ARG A 174 14.85 4.89 -5.29
C ARG A 174 15.51 6.26 -5.19
N GLY A 175 15.80 6.69 -3.95
CA GLY A 175 16.56 7.91 -3.70
C GLY A 175 17.99 7.80 -4.21
N THR A 176 18.50 8.88 -4.80
CA THR A 176 19.84 8.94 -5.43
C THR A 176 20.86 9.75 -4.64
N TYR A 177 20.51 10.18 -3.42
CA TYR A 177 21.39 10.90 -2.49
C TYR A 177 21.98 9.93 -1.46
N SER A 178 22.84 10.45 -0.58
CA SER A 178 23.51 9.67 0.47
C SER A 178 22.54 9.02 1.45
N LYS A 179 21.42 9.67 1.76
CA LYS A 179 20.35 9.07 2.56
C LYS A 179 19.48 8.19 1.66
N PRO A 180 19.45 6.85 1.88
CA PRO A 180 18.65 5.97 1.07
C PRO A 180 17.16 6.26 1.29
N PHE A 181 16.41 6.36 0.20
CA PHE A 181 14.96 6.41 0.20
C PHE A 181 14.43 5.29 -0.69
N HIS A 182 13.37 4.63 -0.22
CA HIS A 182 12.66 3.62 -0.98
C HIS A 182 11.17 3.82 -0.79
N GLY A 183 10.41 3.75 -1.88
CA GLY A 183 8.97 3.96 -1.84
C GLY A 183 8.26 3.30 -3.00
N ILE A 184 6.95 3.14 -2.83
CA ILE A 184 6.02 2.69 -3.86
C ILE A 184 4.96 3.79 -4.02
N ARG A 185 4.52 4.02 -5.26
CA ARG A 185 3.45 4.96 -5.64
C ARG A 185 2.49 4.28 -6.60
N GLY A 186 1.25 4.73 -6.63
CA GLY A 186 0.16 4.05 -7.34
C GLY A 186 -0.12 2.65 -6.77
N ASP A 187 -0.61 1.77 -7.61
CA ASP A 187 -0.87 0.38 -7.29
C ASP A 187 0.40 -0.47 -7.37
N ARG A 188 0.33 -1.69 -6.82
CA ARG A 188 1.42 -2.66 -6.96
C ARG A 188 1.47 -3.16 -8.41
N GLY A 189 2.66 -3.55 -8.84
CA GLY A 189 2.90 -4.06 -10.18
C GLY A 189 4.34 -4.52 -10.34
N LEU A 190 4.70 -4.90 -11.54
CA LEU A 190 5.99 -5.51 -11.84
C LEU A 190 6.81 -4.61 -12.76
N TYR A 191 8.11 -4.58 -12.55
CA TYR A 191 9.04 -3.92 -13.45
C TYR A 191 9.55 -4.92 -14.49
N PHE A 192 9.46 -4.58 -15.77
CA PHE A 192 9.85 -5.48 -16.87
C PHE A 192 11.04 -4.91 -17.66
N THR A 193 12.08 -5.72 -17.83
CA THR A 193 13.23 -5.38 -18.68
C THR A 193 13.83 -6.61 -19.37
N GLY A 194 14.80 -6.43 -20.26
CA GLY A 194 15.42 -7.52 -21.01
C GLY A 194 14.65 -7.94 -22.27
N LYS A 195 14.82 -9.20 -22.69
CA LYS A 195 14.38 -9.72 -24.00
C LYS A 195 13.25 -10.74 -23.83
N ALA A 196 12.01 -10.32 -24.08
CA ALA A 196 10.83 -11.21 -24.07
C ALA A 196 10.94 -12.39 -25.06
N ALA A 197 11.63 -12.19 -26.20
CA ALA A 197 11.79 -13.19 -27.24
C ALA A 197 12.59 -14.44 -26.79
N SER A 198 13.36 -14.37 -25.68
CA SER A 198 14.15 -15.52 -25.22
C SER A 198 13.31 -16.66 -24.64
N LYS A 199 12.02 -16.40 -24.33
CA LYS A 199 11.13 -17.34 -23.63
C LYS A 199 11.71 -17.85 -22.31
N VAL A 200 12.56 -17.05 -21.66
CA VAL A 200 13.03 -17.25 -20.29
C VAL A 200 12.64 -16.03 -19.45
N ALA A 201 11.91 -16.25 -18.37
CA ALA A 201 11.44 -15.22 -17.45
C ALA A 201 12.10 -15.40 -16.08
N VAL A 202 12.93 -14.44 -15.69
CA VAL A 202 13.66 -14.44 -14.41
C VAL A 202 13.00 -13.46 -13.46
N PHE A 203 12.57 -13.92 -12.29
CA PHE A 203 11.99 -13.08 -11.24
C PHE A 203 13.05 -12.65 -10.22
N VAL A 204 13.08 -11.36 -9.89
CA VAL A 204 14.02 -10.74 -8.92
C VAL A 204 13.29 -9.75 -8.01
N GLU A 205 13.93 -9.25 -6.94
CA GLU A 205 13.19 -8.51 -5.90
C GLU A 205 12.89 -7.05 -6.25
N SER A 206 13.72 -6.40 -7.08
CA SER A 206 13.59 -4.97 -7.37
C SER A 206 13.92 -4.59 -8.81
N SER A 207 13.52 -3.39 -9.22
CA SER A 207 13.80 -2.86 -10.56
C SER A 207 15.30 -2.71 -10.82
N ILE A 208 16.09 -2.33 -9.81
CA ILE A 208 17.56 -2.23 -9.93
C ILE A 208 18.19 -3.61 -10.06
N GLU A 209 17.73 -4.61 -9.31
CA GLU A 209 18.18 -6.00 -9.53
C GLU A 209 17.82 -6.49 -10.92
N ALA A 210 16.64 -6.13 -11.46
CA ALA A 210 16.23 -6.54 -12.79
C ALA A 210 17.15 -5.96 -13.87
N MET A 211 17.47 -4.67 -13.79
CA MET A 211 18.45 -4.05 -14.69
C MET A 211 19.86 -4.59 -14.48
N SER A 212 20.22 -4.96 -13.24
CA SER A 212 21.54 -5.53 -12.95
C SER A 212 21.68 -6.94 -13.51
N TYR A 213 20.66 -7.78 -13.38
CA TYR A 213 20.61 -9.11 -13.97
C TYR A 213 20.66 -9.03 -15.49
N GLN A 214 19.88 -8.13 -16.10
CA GLN A 214 19.92 -7.91 -17.55
C GLN A 214 21.33 -7.54 -18.04
N ALA A 215 22.08 -6.76 -17.26
CA ALA A 215 23.46 -6.40 -17.58
C ALA A 215 24.42 -7.59 -17.54
N LEU A 216 24.16 -8.57 -16.66
CA LEU A 216 24.97 -9.77 -16.50
C LEU A 216 24.59 -10.88 -17.49
N LYS A 217 23.29 -10.99 -17.81
CA LYS A 217 22.71 -12.03 -18.66
C LYS A 217 21.65 -11.40 -19.56
N ASP A 218 21.99 -11.24 -20.83
CA ASP A 218 21.19 -10.46 -21.78
C ASP A 218 20.09 -11.25 -22.49
N ASN A 219 19.96 -12.56 -22.20
CA ASN A 219 19.03 -13.47 -22.87
C ASN A 219 17.84 -13.90 -21.98
N ALA A 220 17.24 -12.95 -21.26
CA ALA A 220 16.06 -13.18 -20.44
C ALA A 220 15.12 -11.97 -20.44
N LEU A 221 13.82 -12.24 -20.31
CA LEU A 221 12.88 -11.28 -19.72
C LEU A 221 13.13 -11.28 -18.21
N VAL A 222 13.39 -10.11 -17.63
CA VAL A 222 13.65 -9.97 -16.20
C VAL A 222 12.52 -9.17 -15.57
N ILE A 223 11.95 -9.72 -14.50
CA ILE A 223 10.78 -9.22 -13.81
C ILE A 223 11.18 -8.83 -12.38
N GLY A 224 11.25 -7.53 -12.11
CA GLY A 224 11.46 -6.98 -10.77
C GLY A 224 10.13 -6.90 -10.01
N THR A 225 10.03 -7.55 -8.86
CA THR A 225 8.77 -7.61 -8.11
C THR A 225 8.46 -6.36 -7.29
N ALA A 226 9.47 -5.56 -6.92
CA ALA A 226 9.33 -4.30 -6.19
C ALA A 226 8.46 -4.42 -4.91
N GLY A 227 8.57 -5.56 -4.21
CA GLY A 227 7.75 -5.86 -3.03
C GLY A 227 6.26 -6.07 -3.33
N SER A 228 5.92 -6.45 -4.56
CA SER A 228 4.55 -6.82 -4.97
C SER A 228 3.92 -7.90 -4.08
N THR A 229 2.60 -7.94 -4.09
CA THR A 229 1.84 -8.94 -3.34
C THR A 229 2.12 -10.34 -3.87
N ARG A 230 1.83 -11.36 -3.05
CA ARG A 230 1.90 -12.76 -3.46
C ARG A 230 1.08 -13.00 -4.73
N ASP A 231 -0.14 -12.47 -4.77
CA ASP A 231 -1.06 -12.76 -5.86
C ASP A 231 -0.60 -12.16 -7.19
N ILE A 232 0.00 -10.96 -7.19
CA ILE A 232 0.61 -10.36 -8.40
C ILE A 232 1.77 -11.23 -8.89
N LEU A 233 2.68 -11.63 -7.99
CA LEU A 233 3.81 -12.50 -8.33
C LEU A 233 3.34 -13.83 -8.94
N GLN A 234 2.40 -14.51 -8.29
CA GLN A 234 1.96 -15.83 -8.70
C GLN A 234 1.14 -15.78 -10.00
N SER A 235 0.27 -14.78 -10.17
CA SER A 235 -0.47 -14.58 -11.41
C SER A 235 0.44 -14.29 -12.60
N ALA A 236 1.48 -13.47 -12.40
CA ALA A 236 2.48 -13.21 -13.45
C ALA A 236 3.24 -14.46 -13.87
N ALA A 237 3.67 -15.26 -12.90
CA ALA A 237 4.38 -16.50 -13.16
C ALA A 237 3.52 -17.51 -13.93
N LYS A 238 2.26 -17.70 -13.51
CA LYS A 238 1.27 -18.54 -14.21
C LYS A 238 1.01 -18.05 -15.63
N HIS A 239 0.83 -16.74 -15.81
CA HIS A 239 0.56 -16.15 -17.11
C HIS A 239 1.74 -16.39 -18.08
N LEU A 240 2.97 -16.15 -17.63
CA LEU A 240 4.18 -16.37 -18.43
C LEU A 240 4.41 -17.86 -18.72
N GLU A 241 4.18 -18.76 -17.75
CA GLU A 241 4.22 -20.20 -18.00
C GLU A 241 3.22 -20.62 -19.08
N GLY A 242 1.97 -20.13 -19.01
CA GLY A 242 0.95 -20.40 -20.03
C GLY A 242 1.31 -19.88 -21.42
N GLN A 243 2.19 -18.87 -21.51
CA GLN A 243 2.75 -18.37 -22.76
C GLN A 243 4.03 -19.10 -23.22
N GLY A 244 4.38 -20.21 -22.55
CA GLY A 244 5.54 -21.05 -22.87
C GLY A 244 6.88 -20.48 -22.40
N TYR A 245 6.90 -19.59 -21.40
CA TYR A 245 8.16 -19.16 -20.80
C TYR A 245 8.69 -20.21 -19.82
N LYS A 246 10.01 -20.45 -19.87
CA LYS A 246 10.74 -21.05 -18.75
C LYS A 246 10.79 -20.05 -17.59
N ILE A 247 10.35 -20.47 -16.41
CA ILE A 247 10.30 -19.64 -15.21
C ILE A 247 11.54 -19.91 -14.37
N VAL A 248 12.25 -18.85 -14.02
CA VAL A 248 13.50 -18.90 -13.27
C VAL A 248 13.39 -18.03 -12.02
N ASP A 249 13.76 -18.63 -10.90
CA ASP A 249 13.88 -17.96 -9.61
C ASP A 249 15.26 -17.31 -9.50
N GLY A 250 15.28 -15.98 -9.60
CA GLY A 250 16.46 -15.15 -9.42
C GLY A 250 16.38 -14.28 -8.18
N PHE A 251 15.62 -14.62 -7.13
CA PHE A 251 15.55 -13.75 -5.96
C PHE A 251 16.86 -13.72 -5.17
N ASN A 252 17.00 -12.72 -4.28
CA ASN A 252 18.23 -12.47 -3.52
C ASN A 252 18.70 -13.70 -2.74
N ALA A 253 20.01 -13.74 -2.47
CA ALA A 253 20.65 -14.81 -1.71
C ALA A 253 20.45 -14.61 -0.19
N ASP A 254 19.18 -14.48 0.24
CA ASP A 254 18.79 -14.35 1.64
C ASP A 254 17.44 -15.04 1.93
N LYS A 255 17.04 -15.05 3.21
CA LYS A 255 15.80 -15.70 3.66
C LYS A 255 14.52 -15.07 3.10
N ALA A 256 14.54 -13.80 2.70
CA ALA A 256 13.39 -13.17 2.08
C ALA A 256 13.26 -13.64 0.62
N GLY A 257 14.37 -13.67 -0.12
CA GLY A 257 14.43 -14.21 -1.47
C GLY A 257 14.12 -15.70 -1.55
N ASP A 258 14.48 -16.49 -0.54
CA ASP A 258 14.09 -17.90 -0.46
C ASP A 258 12.56 -18.05 -0.40
N ARG A 259 11.91 -17.27 0.47
CA ARG A 259 10.44 -17.27 0.62
C ARG A 259 9.72 -16.81 -0.64
N LEU A 260 10.28 -15.86 -1.38
CA LEU A 260 9.74 -15.45 -2.68
C LEU A 260 9.89 -16.56 -3.73
N GLY A 261 11.03 -17.25 -3.71
CA GLY A 261 11.28 -18.42 -4.55
C GLY A 261 10.29 -19.55 -4.33
N ASP A 262 9.99 -19.88 -3.07
CA ASP A 262 8.99 -20.89 -2.73
C ASP A 262 7.59 -20.51 -3.23
N ARG A 263 7.21 -19.22 -3.12
CA ARG A 263 5.94 -18.71 -3.65
C ARG A 263 5.88 -18.80 -5.17
N LEU A 264 7.00 -18.55 -5.85
CA LEU A 264 7.10 -18.66 -7.30
C LEU A 264 6.93 -20.12 -7.74
N LYS A 265 7.62 -21.05 -7.08
CA LYS A 265 7.48 -22.51 -7.31
C LYS A 265 6.06 -23.00 -7.11
N GLN A 266 5.37 -22.53 -6.06
CA GLN A 266 3.97 -22.88 -5.80
C GLN A 266 3.00 -22.36 -6.87
N ALA A 267 3.40 -21.37 -7.67
CA ALA A 267 2.54 -20.76 -8.67
C ALA A 267 2.47 -21.56 -9.96
N VAL A 268 3.54 -22.25 -10.32
CA VAL A 268 3.74 -22.82 -11.65
C VAL A 268 3.84 -24.34 -11.59
N THR A 269 3.63 -24.99 -12.74
CA THR A 269 3.65 -26.45 -12.84
C THR A 269 5.01 -27.01 -13.26
N GLN A 270 5.82 -26.21 -13.94
CA GLN A 270 7.18 -26.57 -14.33
C GLN A 270 8.16 -26.60 -13.13
N GLU A 271 9.26 -27.30 -13.30
CA GLU A 271 10.41 -27.17 -12.41
C GLU A 271 11.03 -25.78 -12.54
N VAL A 272 11.16 -25.07 -11.43
CA VAL A 272 11.75 -23.71 -11.40
C VAL A 272 13.23 -23.79 -11.05
N GLU A 273 14.07 -23.44 -12.01
CA GLU A 273 15.51 -23.29 -11.80
C GLU A 273 15.80 -22.14 -10.84
N ARG A 274 16.64 -22.37 -9.83
CA ARG A 274 17.14 -21.32 -8.93
C ARG A 274 18.52 -20.85 -9.39
N VAL A 275 18.63 -19.57 -9.69
CA VAL A 275 19.91 -18.87 -9.91
C VAL A 275 20.13 -17.87 -8.77
N ARG A 276 21.39 -17.70 -8.34
CA ARG A 276 21.76 -16.79 -7.24
C ARG A 276 22.97 -15.93 -7.59
N PRO A 277 23.06 -14.70 -7.06
CA PRO A 277 24.33 -13.97 -7.04
C PRO A 277 25.35 -14.75 -6.20
N THR A 278 26.63 -14.69 -6.57
CA THR A 278 27.72 -15.43 -5.91
C THR A 278 28.70 -14.50 -5.18
N ALA A 279 28.85 -13.26 -5.65
CA ALA A 279 29.71 -12.25 -5.04
C ALA A 279 29.06 -11.53 -3.84
N GLY A 280 27.78 -11.79 -3.56
CA GLY A 280 27.07 -11.16 -2.44
C GLY A 280 25.58 -11.48 -2.41
N LYS A 281 24.82 -10.66 -1.67
CA LYS A 281 23.40 -10.92 -1.39
C LYS A 281 22.44 -10.62 -2.55
N ASP A 282 22.81 -9.73 -3.48
CA ASP A 282 21.93 -9.27 -4.56
C ASP A 282 22.66 -9.12 -5.90
N TRP A 283 21.90 -9.08 -7.00
CA TRP A 283 22.45 -8.97 -8.37
C TRP A 283 23.16 -7.65 -8.65
N ASN A 284 22.92 -6.58 -7.88
CA ASN A 284 23.67 -5.35 -8.07
C ASN A 284 25.08 -5.46 -7.48
N ILE A 285 25.24 -6.14 -6.35
CA ILE A 285 26.56 -6.46 -5.80
C ILE A 285 27.32 -7.34 -6.78
N GLU A 286 26.67 -8.37 -7.34
CA GLU A 286 27.24 -9.22 -8.38
C GLU A 286 27.74 -8.40 -9.58
N LEU A 287 26.89 -7.54 -10.14
CA LEU A 287 27.26 -6.67 -11.26
C LEU A 287 28.46 -5.79 -10.93
N LYS A 288 28.48 -5.18 -9.75
CA LYS A 288 29.60 -4.32 -9.33
C LYS A 288 30.91 -5.09 -9.21
N ALA A 289 30.87 -6.33 -8.71
CA ALA A 289 32.04 -7.19 -8.60
C ALA A 289 32.59 -7.57 -9.98
N VAL A 290 31.73 -8.01 -10.91
CA VAL A 290 32.12 -8.34 -12.29
C VAL A 290 32.77 -7.13 -12.98
N ARG A 291 32.15 -5.95 -12.88
CA ARG A 291 32.69 -4.73 -13.50
C ARG A 291 34.00 -4.26 -12.88
N ALA A 292 34.20 -4.47 -11.58
CA ALA A 292 35.48 -4.17 -10.94
C ALA A 292 36.59 -5.09 -11.47
N ALA A 293 36.30 -6.39 -11.62
CA ALA A 293 37.25 -7.35 -12.17
C ALA A 293 37.59 -7.06 -13.65
N GLU A 294 36.61 -6.67 -14.47
CA GLU A 294 36.84 -6.26 -15.86
C GLU A 294 37.75 -5.03 -15.96
N LYS A 295 37.52 -4.02 -15.10
CA LYS A 295 38.38 -2.82 -15.06
C LYS A 295 39.81 -3.15 -14.68
N ALA A 296 40.02 -4.02 -13.69
CA ALA A 296 41.36 -4.47 -13.30
C ALA A 296 42.09 -5.18 -14.45
N LYS A 297 41.40 -6.08 -15.17
CA LYS A 297 41.97 -6.77 -16.35
C LYS A 297 42.39 -5.84 -17.49
N ILE A 298 41.71 -4.71 -17.66
CA ILE A 298 42.07 -3.70 -18.67
C ILE A 298 43.30 -2.90 -18.23
N GLN A 299 43.45 -2.65 -16.92
CA GLN A 299 44.58 -1.92 -16.34
C GLN A 299 45.86 -2.76 -16.28
N ASP A 300 45.74 -4.08 -16.10
CA ASP A 300 46.89 -5.01 -16.03
C ASP A 300 47.41 -5.50 -17.40
N LYS A 301 46.86 -5.00 -18.52
CA LYS A 301 47.34 -5.36 -19.87
C LYS A 301 48.66 -4.61 -20.11
N PRO A 302 49.83 -5.28 -20.22
CA PRO A 302 51.09 -4.59 -20.46
C PRO A 302 51.01 -3.85 -21.79
N ALA A 303 51.51 -2.61 -21.81
CA ALA A 303 51.76 -1.90 -23.05
C ALA A 303 52.70 -2.79 -23.88
N MET A 304 52.20 -3.38 -24.95
CA MET A 304 53.06 -4.09 -25.89
C MET A 304 54.07 -3.07 -26.41
N ASP A 305 55.33 -3.30 -26.05
CA ASP A 305 56.48 -2.59 -26.60
C ASP A 305 56.38 -2.59 -28.12
N VAL A 306 56.16 -1.40 -28.67
CA VAL A 306 56.40 -1.14 -30.09
C VAL A 306 57.90 -0.92 -30.20
N GLU A 307 58.68 -2.00 -30.23
CA GLU A 307 60.06 -1.94 -30.71
C GLU A 307 60.04 -1.61 -32.21
N ARG A 308 60.66 -0.48 -32.55
CA ARG A 308 61.16 -0.15 -33.89
C ARG A 308 62.63 0.19 -33.78
#